data_AF-A0A3D5N833-F1
#
_entry.id   AF-A0A3D5N833-F1
#
_cell.length_a   1.000
_cell.length_b   1.000
_cell.length_c   1.000
_cell.angle_alpha   90.00
_cell.angle_beta   90.00
_cell.angle_gamma   90.00
#
_symmetry.space_group_name_H-M   'P 1'
#
loop_
_entity.id
_entity.type
_entity.pdbx_description
1 polymer ?
#
loop_
_entity_poly.entity_id
_entity_poly.type
_entity_poly.pdbx_seq_one_letter_code
_entity_poly.pdbx_strand_id
1 'polypeptide(L)'
;GAWFIENMTRDLAKAAWAKFQSLEASGGIVAALANGSLKKDIKAVWHTREERVANRRDPLTGVSEFPNISEAKVTCDAPDL
;
A
#
# COMPACT_ATOMS: atom_id res chain seq x y z
N GLY A 1 -17.39 21.02 -11.26
CA GLY A 1 -16.83 19.66 -11.11
C GLY A 1 -16.08 19.56 -9.81
N ALA A 2 -15.87 18.35 -9.30
CA ALA A 2 -15.03 18.12 -8.13
C ALA A 2 -13.55 18.28 -8.55
N TRP A 3 -13.12 19.53 -8.72
CA TRP A 3 -11.82 19.88 -9.31
C TRP A 3 -10.64 19.11 -8.69
N PHE A 4 -10.66 18.90 -7.37
CA PHE A 4 -9.67 18.10 -6.66
C PHE A 4 -9.64 16.64 -7.13
N ILE A 5 -10.81 15.99 -7.25
CA ILE A 5 -10.92 14.60 -7.69
C ILE A 5 -10.50 14.46 -9.15
N GLU A 6 -10.86 15.43 -10.00
CA GLU A 6 -10.45 15.46 -11.39
C GLU A 6 -8.93 15.58 -11.52
N ASN A 7 -8.30 16.45 -10.74
CA ASN A 7 -6.84 16.56 -10.70
C ASN A 7 -6.19 15.26 -10.18
N MET A 8 -6.69 14.73 -9.07
CA MET A 8 -6.19 13.49 -8.47
C MET A 8 -6.26 12.32 -9.44
N THR A 9 -7.37 12.20 -10.17
CA THR A 9 -7.59 11.15 -11.17
C THR A 9 -6.56 11.25 -12.29
N ARG A 10 -6.33 12.47 -12.80
CA ARG A 10 -5.33 12.72 -13.84
C ARG A 10 -3.92 12.39 -13.36
N ASP A 11 -3.56 12.78 -12.15
CA ASP A 11 -2.21 12.56 -11.62
C ASP A 11 -1.97 11.08 -11.32
N LEU A 12 -2.98 10.37 -10.80
CA LEU A 12 -2.94 8.92 -10.64
C LEU A 12 -2.76 8.21 -11.98
N ALA A 13 -3.54 8.57 -12.99
CA ALA A 13 -3.44 7.97 -14.32
C ALA A 13 -2.06 8.17 -14.94
N LYS A 14 -1.49 9.38 -14.85
CA LYS A 14 -0.14 9.69 -15.33
C LYS A 14 0.93 8.84 -14.63
N ALA A 15 0.88 8.75 -13.31
CA ALA A 15 1.84 7.97 -12.52
C ALA A 15 1.76 6.47 -12.83
N ALA A 16 0.54 5.93 -12.91
CA ALA A 16 0.31 4.53 -13.24
C ALA A 16 0.80 4.19 -14.66
N TRP A 17 0.51 5.07 -15.65
CA TRP A 17 0.93 4.86 -17.03
C TRP A 17 2.45 4.85 -17.17
N ALA A 18 3.15 5.78 -16.51
CA ALA A 18 4.61 5.81 -16.51
C ALA A 18 5.20 4.52 -15.89
N LYS A 19 4.63 4.02 -14.79
CA LYS A 19 5.09 2.78 -14.16
C LYS A 19 4.83 1.56 -15.05
N PHE A 20 3.68 1.52 -15.73
CA PHE A 20 3.36 0.48 -16.70
C PHE A 20 4.38 0.45 -17.84
N GLN A 21 4.66 1.60 -18.46
CA GLN A 21 5.66 1.71 -19.53
C GLN A 21 7.06 1.27 -19.07
N SER A 22 7.44 1.59 -17.83
CA SER A 22 8.71 1.12 -17.24
C SER A 22 8.77 -0.41 -17.09
N LEU A 23 7.65 -1.07 -16.73
CA LEU A 23 7.58 -2.52 -16.66
C LEU A 23 7.71 -3.15 -18.06
N GLU A 24 6.97 -2.63 -19.04
CA GLU A 24 7.05 -3.10 -20.44
C GLU A 24 8.46 -2.94 -21.00
N ALA A 25 9.11 -1.79 -20.78
CA ALA A 25 10.49 -1.54 -21.18
C ALA A 25 11.51 -2.49 -20.50
N SER A 26 11.16 -3.06 -19.35
CA SER A 26 11.99 -4.00 -18.59
C SER A 26 11.70 -5.48 -18.93
N GLY A 27 10.93 -5.76 -20.00
CA GLY A 27 10.56 -7.11 -20.42
C GLY A 27 9.19 -7.59 -19.91
N GLY A 28 8.35 -6.67 -19.44
CA GLY A 28 6.98 -6.94 -19.00
C GLY A 28 6.87 -7.47 -17.57
N ILE A 29 5.63 -7.60 -17.10
CA ILE A 29 5.33 -7.96 -15.69
C ILE A 29 5.87 -9.34 -15.29
N VAL A 30 5.84 -10.33 -16.19
CA VAL A 30 6.31 -11.69 -15.89
C VAL A 30 7.82 -11.69 -15.60
N ALA A 31 8.61 -10.95 -16.39
CA ALA A 31 10.03 -10.80 -16.15
C ALA A 31 10.31 -10.07 -14.82
N ALA A 32 9.56 -8.99 -14.53
CA ALA A 32 9.69 -8.23 -13.30
C ALA A 32 9.33 -9.05 -12.03
N LEU A 33 8.38 -9.96 -12.15
CA LEU A 33 8.04 -10.93 -11.10
C LEU A 33 9.16 -11.97 -10.94
N ALA A 34 9.62 -12.57 -12.04
CA ALA A 34 10.64 -13.61 -12.03
C ALA A 34 11.98 -13.12 -11.46
N ASN A 35 12.40 -11.91 -11.83
CA ASN A 35 13.64 -11.31 -11.32
C ASN A 35 13.47 -10.59 -9.96
N GLY A 36 12.24 -10.54 -9.42
CA GLY A 36 11.94 -9.97 -8.12
C GLY A 36 11.99 -8.44 -8.02
N SER A 37 12.19 -7.72 -9.12
CA SER A 37 12.22 -6.24 -9.13
C SER A 37 10.90 -5.64 -8.64
N LEU A 38 9.75 -6.15 -9.12
CA LEU A 38 8.44 -5.67 -8.67
C LEU A 38 8.24 -5.90 -7.17
N LYS A 39 8.66 -7.06 -6.66
CA LYS A 39 8.61 -7.37 -5.22
C LYS A 39 9.47 -6.41 -4.41
N LYS A 40 10.66 -6.06 -4.91
CA LYS A 40 11.57 -5.11 -4.25
C LYS A 40 10.93 -3.72 -4.16
N ASP A 41 10.33 -3.23 -5.23
CA ASP A 41 9.65 -1.94 -5.26
C ASP A 41 8.49 -1.88 -4.25
N ILE A 42 7.63 -2.91 -4.24
CA ILE A 42 6.52 -3.01 -3.28
C ILE A 42 7.05 -3.04 -1.84
N LYS A 43 8.10 -3.81 -1.57
CA LYS A 43 8.73 -3.87 -0.24
C LYS A 43 9.26 -2.51 0.23
N ALA A 44 9.85 -1.72 -0.67
CA ALA A 44 10.35 -0.39 -0.32
C ALA A 44 9.22 0.57 0.11
N VAL A 45 8.10 0.56 -0.62
CA VAL A 45 6.90 1.33 -0.25
C VAL A 45 6.34 0.84 1.08
N TRP A 46 6.25 -0.48 1.26
CA TRP A 46 5.77 -1.08 2.50
C TRP A 46 6.63 -0.69 3.71
N HIS A 47 7.95 -0.82 3.59
CA HIS A 47 8.89 -0.43 4.65
C HIS A 47 8.72 1.04 5.05
N THR A 48 8.59 1.93 4.06
CA THR A 48 8.38 3.35 4.32
C THR A 48 7.08 3.61 5.09
N ARG A 49 6.03 2.82 4.82
CA ARG A 49 4.77 2.90 5.57
C ARG A 49 4.91 2.31 6.96
N GLU A 50 5.56 1.17 7.11
CA GLU A 50 5.85 0.55 8.42
C GLU A 50 6.61 1.52 9.33
N GLU A 51 7.64 2.20 8.82
CA GLU A 51 8.38 3.21 9.57
C GLU A 51 7.48 4.38 9.99
N ARG A 52 6.58 4.85 9.12
CA ARG A 52 5.64 5.92 9.47
C ARG A 52 4.63 5.49 10.53
N VAL A 53 4.13 4.26 10.45
CA VAL A 53 3.25 3.68 11.46
C VAL A 53 3.98 3.53 12.80
N ALA A 54 5.20 2.97 12.78
CA ALA A 54 6.02 2.77 13.98
C ALA A 54 6.35 4.09 14.68
N ASN A 55 6.62 5.15 13.91
CA ASN A 55 6.88 6.49 14.43
C ASN A 55 5.61 7.35 14.58
N ARG A 56 4.42 6.75 14.46
CA ARG A 56 3.11 7.41 14.63
C ARG A 56 2.86 8.60 13.69
N ARG A 57 3.61 8.71 12.59
CA ARG A 57 3.36 9.69 11.52
C ARG A 57 2.10 9.35 10.73
N ASP A 58 1.85 8.05 10.55
CA ASP A 58 0.60 7.53 10.01
C ASP A 58 -0.21 6.98 11.20
N PRO A 59 -1.21 7.73 11.72
CA PRO A 59 -1.94 7.34 12.92
C PRO A 59 -2.86 6.15 12.66
N LEU A 60 -2.90 5.22 13.61
CA LEU A 60 -3.84 4.10 13.63
C LEU A 60 -4.72 4.22 14.87
N THR A 61 -5.94 4.76 14.69
CA THR A 61 -6.93 4.92 15.76
C THR A 61 -7.25 3.57 16.40
N GLY A 62 -7.25 3.52 17.73
CA GLY A 62 -7.46 2.31 18.52
C GLY A 62 -6.20 1.46 18.70
N VAL A 63 -5.09 1.76 18.00
CA VAL A 63 -3.83 1.01 18.07
C VAL A 63 -2.70 1.91 18.55
N SER A 64 -2.19 2.79 17.67
CA SER A 64 -1.11 3.73 18.00
C SER A 64 -1.64 5.05 18.55
N GLU A 65 -2.86 5.43 18.17
CA GLU A 65 -3.57 6.59 18.68
C GLU A 65 -4.82 6.17 19.44
N PHE A 66 -4.93 6.58 20.70
CA PHE A 66 -6.09 6.34 21.57
C PHE A 66 -6.48 4.85 21.74
N PRO A 67 -5.56 3.96 22.15
CA PRO A 67 -5.89 2.55 22.35
C PRO A 67 -6.84 2.32 23.54
N ASN A 68 -7.78 1.38 23.39
CA ASN A 68 -8.60 0.90 24.50
C ASN A 68 -7.89 -0.26 25.21
N ILE A 69 -7.21 0.02 26.33
CA ILE A 69 -6.47 -0.98 27.11
C ILE A 69 -7.40 -2.07 27.69
N SER A 70 -8.69 -1.78 27.82
CA SER A 70 -9.71 -2.71 28.36
C SER A 70 -10.46 -3.48 27.26
N GLU A 71 -10.00 -3.44 26.01
CA GLU A 71 -10.65 -4.15 24.91
C GLU A 71 -10.69 -5.67 25.15
N ALA A 72 -11.89 -6.25 25.02
CA ALA A 72 -12.09 -7.69 25.14
C ALA A 72 -11.59 -8.40 23.89
N LYS A 73 -11.05 -9.62 24.05
CA LYS A 73 -10.65 -10.45 22.89
C LYS A 73 -11.87 -10.82 22.05
N VAL A 74 -11.74 -10.69 20.74
CA VAL A 74 -12.72 -11.19 19.77
C VAL A 74 -12.53 -12.70 19.59
N THR A 75 -13.63 -13.45 19.57
CA THR A 75 -13.65 -14.86 19.16
C THR A 75 -13.88 -14.94 17.66
N CYS A 76 -12.97 -15.60 16.94
CA CYS A 76 -13.13 -15.88 15.52
C CYS A 76 -13.38 -17.38 15.33
N ASP A 77 -14.48 -17.72 14.67
CA ASP A 77 -14.71 -19.11 14.25
C ASP A 77 -13.66 -19.51 13.20
N ALA A 78 -13.27 -20.79 13.22
CA ALA A 78 -12.40 -21.30 12.17
C ALA A 78 -13.15 -21.19 10.82
N PRO A 79 -12.49 -20.71 9.74
CA PRO A 79 -13.12 -20.74 8.42
C PRO A 79 -13.41 -22.18 8.02
N ASP A 80 -14.56 -22.42 7.40
CA ASP A 80 -14.86 -23.69 6.75
C ASP A 80 -13.84 -23.90 5.62
N LEU A 81 -12.87 -24.79 5.84
CA LEU A 81 -11.86 -25.19 4.85
C LEU A 81 -12.26 -26.49 4.15
#